data_AF-A0A1I9GB49-F1
#
_entry.id   AF-A0A1I9GB49-F1
#
_cell.length_a   1.000
_cell.length_b   1.000
_cell.length_c   1.000
_cell.angle_alpha   90.00
_cell.angle_beta   90.00
_cell.angle_gamma   90.00
#
_symmetry.space_group_name_H-M   'P 1'
#
loop_
_entity.id
_entity.type
_entity.pdbx_description
1 polymer ?
#
loop_
_entity_poly.entity_id
_entity_poly.type
_entity_poly.pdbx_seq_one_letter_code
_entity_poly.pdbx_strand_id
1 'polypeptide(L)'
;TYGNRGPDITFVTSRLVIAPLADCIPEALIAQAEETMRAHIMDQARGQFTIYNLSNRHLRCDYGHLVETPLPAVGSGLTPTVNFLLNLCRNMVLFLKQKETNFILVTGPEVQCLLV
;
A
#
# COMPACT_ATOMS: atom_id res chain seq x y z
N THR A 1 -5.59 -24.02 -0.56
CA THR A 1 -5.04 -22.69 -0.88
C THR A 1 -5.71 -21.71 0.06
N TYR A 2 -5.04 -20.65 0.52
CA TYR A 2 -5.77 -19.47 1.03
C TYR A 2 -6.29 -18.72 -0.22
N GLY A 3 -7.44 -18.95 -0.85
CA GLY A 3 -8.51 -19.92 -0.62
C GLY A 3 -9.92 -19.43 -0.94
N ASN A 4 -10.10 -18.26 -1.58
CA ASN A 4 -11.28 -17.79 -2.35
C ASN A 4 -11.48 -16.26 -2.28
N ARG A 5 -10.78 -15.55 -1.39
CA ARG A 5 -10.71 -14.09 -1.42
C ARG A 5 -9.37 -13.72 -2.03
N GLY A 6 -9.40 -13.05 -3.18
CA GLY A 6 -8.20 -12.45 -3.77
C GLY A 6 -7.57 -11.41 -2.83
N PRO A 7 -6.48 -10.74 -3.25
CA PRO A 7 -5.92 -9.65 -2.47
C PRO A 7 -7.00 -8.62 -2.15
N ASP A 8 -7.06 -8.17 -0.90
CA ASP A 8 -7.99 -7.10 -0.51
C ASP A 8 -7.46 -5.79 -1.08
N ILE A 9 -8.11 -5.31 -2.13
CA ILE A 9 -7.69 -4.13 -2.88
C ILE A 9 -8.93 -3.27 -3.12
N THR A 10 -8.83 -2.01 -2.72
CA THR A 10 -9.89 -1.02 -2.91
C THR A 10 -9.35 0.16 -3.70
N PHE A 11 -9.96 0.42 -4.87
CA PHE A 11 -9.73 1.64 -5.63
C PHE A 11 -10.60 2.75 -5.05
N VAL A 12 -10.00 3.62 -4.23
CA VAL A 12 -10.68 4.79 -3.66
C VAL A 12 -10.99 5.81 -4.75
N THR A 13 -10.07 5.94 -5.71
CA THR A 13 -10.26 6.71 -6.94
C THR A 13 -9.59 5.96 -8.09
N SER A 14 -9.70 6.48 -9.32
CA SER A 14 -8.93 5.96 -10.46
C SER A 14 -7.41 6.07 -10.28
N ARG A 15 -6.93 6.85 -9.30
CA ARG A 15 -5.50 7.13 -9.08
C ARG A 15 -5.03 6.89 -7.64
N LEU A 16 -5.88 6.34 -6.78
CA LEU A 16 -5.56 6.01 -5.38
C LEU A 16 -6.13 4.65 -5.05
N VAL A 17 -5.24 3.74 -4.69
CA VAL A 17 -5.51 2.35 -4.37
C VAL A 17 -5.04 2.09 -2.95
N ILE A 18 -5.87 1.39 -2.17
CA ILE A 18 -5.53 0.87 -0.85
C ILE A 18 -5.48 -0.65 -0.97
N ALA A 19 -4.36 -1.24 -0.55
CA ALA A 19 -4.17 -2.68 -0.54
C ALA A 19 -3.52 -3.08 0.79
N PRO A 20 -4.30 -3.43 1.82
CA PRO A 20 -3.74 -3.87 3.10
C PRO A 20 -2.87 -5.12 2.95
N LEU A 21 -1.86 -5.21 3.82
CA LEU A 21 -1.09 -6.42 4.04
C LEU A 21 -1.89 -7.32 4.96
N ALA A 22 -2.11 -8.55 4.55
CA ALA A 22 -2.72 -9.54 5.42
C ALA A 22 -1.76 -9.93 6.55
N ASP A 23 -2.25 -9.85 7.78
CA ASP A 23 -1.45 -10.03 9.00
C ASP A 23 -1.18 -11.52 9.32
N CYS A 24 -1.95 -12.45 8.76
CA CYS A 24 -1.89 -13.88 9.07
C CYS A 24 -1.25 -14.74 7.97
N ILE A 25 -0.44 -14.15 7.08
CA ILE A 25 0.25 -14.90 6.03
C ILE A 25 1.51 -15.57 6.59
N PRO A 26 1.69 -16.90 6.40
CA PRO A 26 2.93 -17.58 6.77
C PRO A 26 4.16 -16.93 6.11
N GLU A 27 5.26 -16.85 6.84
CA GLU A 27 6.49 -16.18 6.42
C GLU A 27 6.97 -16.58 5.02
N ALA A 28 6.89 -17.88 4.71
CA ALA A 28 7.29 -18.46 3.42
C ALA A 28 6.39 -18.02 2.24
N LEU A 29 5.18 -17.54 2.51
CA LEU A 29 4.18 -17.15 1.51
C LEU A 29 4.04 -15.64 1.34
N ILE A 30 4.74 -14.83 2.16
CA ILE A 30 4.64 -13.36 2.11
C ILE A 30 4.98 -12.83 0.71
N ALA A 31 6.12 -13.24 0.14
CA ALA A 31 6.53 -12.78 -1.19
C ALA A 31 5.54 -13.19 -2.28
N GLN A 32 4.95 -14.39 -2.17
CA GLN A 32 3.94 -14.85 -3.13
C GLN A 32 2.63 -14.05 -3.02
N ALA A 33 2.23 -13.69 -1.81
CA ALA A 33 1.04 -12.88 -1.59
C ALA A 33 1.22 -11.44 -2.08
N GLU A 34 2.38 -10.84 -1.80
CA GLU A 34 2.78 -9.54 -2.34
C GLU A 34 2.79 -9.53 -3.87
N GLU A 35 3.34 -10.57 -4.49
CA GLU A 35 3.37 -10.70 -5.94
C GLU A 35 1.96 -10.86 -6.53
N THR A 36 1.08 -11.59 -5.84
CA THR A 36 -0.32 -11.74 -6.25
C THR A 36 -1.06 -10.41 -6.19
N MET A 37 -0.85 -9.61 -5.14
CA MET A 37 -1.38 -8.25 -5.02
C MET A 37 -0.85 -7.36 -6.15
N ARG A 38 0.47 -7.36 -6.39
CA ARG A 38 1.10 -6.59 -7.46
C ARG A 38 0.52 -6.94 -8.83
N ALA A 39 0.41 -8.24 -9.14
CA ALA A 39 -0.16 -8.72 -10.40
C ALA A 39 -1.62 -8.28 -10.57
N HIS A 40 -2.44 -8.38 -9.53
CA HIS A 40 -3.83 -7.95 -9.57
C HIS A 40 -3.97 -6.44 -9.85
N ILE A 41 -3.12 -5.62 -9.23
CA ILE A 41 -3.11 -4.16 -9.44
C ILE A 41 -2.69 -3.82 -10.87
N MET A 42 -1.65 -4.50 -11.39
CA MET A 42 -1.17 -4.27 -12.76
C MET A 42 -2.14 -4.73 -13.84
N ASP A 43 -3.00 -5.71 -13.56
CA ASP A 43 -4.06 -6.14 -14.48
C ASP A 43 -5.17 -5.08 -14.62
N GLN A 44 -5.49 -4.37 -13.53
CA GLN A 44 -6.59 -3.41 -13.50
C GLN A 44 -6.17 -1.96 -13.80
N ALA A 45 -4.93 -1.58 -13.46
CA ALA A 45 -4.46 -0.20 -13.58
C ALA A 45 -3.48 -0.03 -14.75
N ARG A 46 -3.72 0.99 -15.59
CA ARG A 46 -2.82 1.37 -16.68
C ARG A 46 -1.98 2.56 -16.25
N GLY A 47 -0.69 2.33 -15.95
CA GLY A 47 0.24 3.40 -15.62
C GLY A 47 1.37 2.98 -14.70
N GLN A 48 2.21 3.95 -14.33
CA GLN A 48 3.22 3.75 -13.30
C GLN A 48 2.59 4.01 -11.93
N PHE A 49 2.96 3.23 -10.93
CA PHE A 49 2.57 3.50 -9.56
C PHE A 49 3.78 3.64 -8.66
N THR A 50 3.54 4.29 -7.53
CA THR A 50 4.44 4.27 -6.38
C THR A 50 3.67 3.67 -5.20
N ILE A 51 4.34 2.81 -4.45
CA ILE A 51 3.78 2.16 -3.26
C ILE A 51 4.26 2.91 -2.01
N TYR A 52 3.32 3.34 -1.18
CA TYR A 52 3.57 3.88 0.15
C TYR A 52 3.31 2.79 1.17
N ASN A 53 4.38 2.21 1.70
CA ASN A 53 4.31 1.21 2.75
C ASN A 53 4.29 1.90 4.11
N LEU A 54 3.11 1.85 4.75
CA LEU A 54 2.86 2.38 6.08
C LEU A 54 3.10 1.34 7.18
N SER A 55 3.43 0.09 6.82
CA SER A 55 3.74 -0.96 7.78
C SER A 55 5.19 -0.87 8.28
N ASN A 56 5.44 -1.48 9.44
CA ASN A 56 6.80 -1.72 9.94
C ASN A 56 7.50 -2.90 9.24
N ARG A 57 6.83 -3.57 8.29
CA ARG A 57 7.38 -4.72 7.55
C ARG A 57 7.90 -4.23 6.21
N HIS A 58 9.13 -4.56 5.87
CA HIS A 58 9.65 -4.33 4.53
C HIS A 58 8.94 -5.22 3.53
N LEU A 59 8.55 -4.64 2.39
CA LEU A 59 8.03 -5.41 1.27
C LEU A 59 9.17 -6.18 0.60
N ARG A 60 8.87 -7.38 0.13
CA ARG A 60 9.83 -8.30 -0.50
C ARG A 60 9.79 -8.26 -2.02
N CYS A 61 8.65 -7.91 -2.60
CA CYS A 61 8.53 -7.79 -4.05
C CYS A 61 9.20 -6.52 -4.58
N ASP A 62 9.66 -6.57 -5.83
CA ASP A 62 10.16 -5.40 -6.55
C ASP A 62 8.98 -4.60 -7.12
N TYR A 63 8.74 -3.43 -6.56
CA TYR A 63 7.68 -2.50 -6.98
C TYR A 63 8.20 -1.34 -7.83
N GLY A 64 9.52 -1.26 -8.10
CA GLY A 64 10.17 -0.17 -8.83
C GLY A 64 10.21 1.18 -8.09
N HIS A 65 9.06 1.68 -7.63
CA HIS A 65 8.94 2.90 -6.84
C HIS A 65 8.28 2.59 -5.49
N LEU A 66 9.10 2.45 -4.45
CA LEU A 66 8.68 2.16 -3.09
C LEU A 66 9.10 3.29 -2.15
N VAL A 67 8.15 3.77 -1.35
CA VAL A 67 8.37 4.71 -0.25
C VAL A 67 7.98 4.03 1.05
N GLU A 68 8.97 3.80 1.91
CA GLU A 68 8.75 3.24 3.24
C GLU A 68 8.59 4.37 4.26
N THR A 69 7.42 4.42 4.87
CA THR A 69 7.06 5.49 5.79
C THR A 69 6.16 4.90 6.88
N PRO A 70 6.74 4.07 7.76
CA PRO A 70 5.97 3.30 8.74
C PRO A 70 5.20 4.23 9.68
N LEU A 71 3.93 3.90 9.88
CA LEU A 71 3.13 4.50 10.94
C LEU A 71 3.54 3.93 12.31
N PRO A 72 3.27 4.66 13.40
CA PRO A 72 3.44 4.12 14.74
C PRO A 72 2.73 2.78 14.88
N ALA A 73 3.37 1.83 15.57
CA ALA A 73 2.83 0.50 15.75
C ALA A 73 1.44 0.54 16.40
N VAL A 74 0.53 -0.29 15.91
CA VAL A 74 -0.81 -0.44 16.48
C VAL A 74 -0.68 -0.85 17.95
N GLY A 75 -1.37 -0.13 18.84
CA GLY A 75 -1.28 -0.37 20.28
C GLY A 75 -0.11 0.32 21.00
N SER A 76 0.77 1.06 20.28
CA SER A 76 1.84 1.85 20.91
C SER A 76 1.35 3.07 21.70
N GLY A 77 0.08 3.46 21.54
CA GLY A 77 -0.47 4.70 22.10
C GLY A 77 0.01 5.97 21.37
N LEU A 78 0.82 5.82 20.32
CA LEU A 78 1.33 6.92 19.52
C LEU A 78 0.52 7.09 18.24
N THR A 79 0.25 8.33 17.86
CA THR A 79 -0.41 8.70 16.60
C THR A 79 0.59 9.35 15.65
N PRO A 80 0.45 9.20 14.32
CA PRO A 80 1.27 9.96 13.39
C PRO A 80 1.06 11.46 13.60
N THR A 81 2.13 12.24 13.46
CA THR A 81 2.03 13.70 13.57
C THR A 81 1.28 14.27 12.36
N VAL A 82 0.60 15.41 12.52
CA VAL A 82 -0.06 16.10 11.40
C VAL A 82 0.96 16.46 10.31
N ASN A 83 2.17 16.89 10.69
CA ASN A 83 3.25 17.19 9.74
C ASN A 83 3.65 15.98 8.91
N PHE A 84 3.67 14.78 9.50
CA PHE A 84 3.92 13.55 8.77
C PHE A 84 2.85 13.31 7.70
N LEU A 85 1.57 13.42 8.06
CA LEU A 85 0.45 13.24 7.14
C LEU A 85 0.47 14.27 5.99
N LEU A 86 0.75 15.54 6.31
CA LEU A 86 0.87 16.59 5.30
C LEU A 86 2.02 16.33 4.32
N ASN A 87 3.16 15.86 4.80
CA ASN A 87 4.30 15.49 3.96
C ASN A 87 3.98 14.28 3.08
N LEU A 88 3.31 13.27 3.64
CA LEU A 88 2.85 12.09 2.90
C LEU A 88 1.95 12.50 1.73
N CYS A 89 0.89 13.26 2.02
CA CYS A 89 -0.05 13.78 1.03
C CYS A 89 0.65 14.65 -0.03
N ARG A 90 1.58 15.52 0.39
CA ARG A 90 2.37 16.36 -0.53
C ARG A 90 3.17 15.52 -1.51
N ASN A 91 3.86 14.49 -1.03
CA ASN A 91 4.66 13.60 -1.88
C ASN A 91 3.78 12.82 -2.87
N MET A 92 2.63 12.32 -2.42
CA MET A 92 1.65 11.65 -3.29
C MET A 92 1.18 12.58 -4.42
N VAL A 93 0.80 13.82 -4.07
CA VAL A 93 0.37 14.82 -5.07
C VAL A 93 1.47 15.14 -6.07
N LEU A 94 2.74 15.25 -5.62
CA LEU A 94 3.86 15.50 -6.52
C LEU A 94 4.04 14.35 -7.52
N PHE A 95 3.96 13.10 -7.08
CA PHE A 95 4.05 11.93 -7.97
C PHE A 95 2.89 11.88 -8.97
N LEU A 96 1.67 12.15 -8.52
CA LEU A 96 0.48 12.22 -9.38
C LEU A 96 0.58 13.33 -10.43
N LYS A 97 1.28 14.43 -10.15
CA LYS A 97 1.48 15.53 -11.12
C LYS A 97 2.50 15.23 -12.21
N GLN A 98 3.36 14.23 -12.05
CA GLN A 98 4.40 13.92 -13.03
C GLN A 98 3.82 13.37 -14.35
N LYS A 99 2.80 12.51 -14.27
CA LYS A 99 2.06 11.97 -15.42
C LYS A 99 0.61 11.74 -15.05
N GLU A 100 -0.31 11.95 -15.98
CA GLU A 100 -1.75 11.77 -15.75
C GLU A 100 -2.15 10.32 -15.45
N THR A 101 -1.40 9.36 -15.99
CA THR A 101 -1.61 7.92 -15.76
C THR A 101 -1.00 7.41 -14.46
N ASN A 102 -0.27 8.25 -13.71
CA ASN A 102 0.32 7.80 -12.45
C ASN A 102 -0.76 7.54 -11.41
N PHE A 103 -0.60 6.48 -10.60
CA PHE A 103 -1.47 6.22 -9.47
C PHE A 103 -0.68 5.89 -8.20
N ILE A 104 -1.33 6.05 -7.06
CA ILE A 104 -0.75 5.76 -5.74
C ILE A 104 -1.31 4.46 -5.23
N LEU A 105 -0.44 3.61 -4.70
CA LEU A 105 -0.80 2.44 -3.92
C LEU A 105 -0.40 2.66 -2.47
N VAL A 106 -1.35 2.58 -1.55
CA VAL A 106 -1.09 2.63 -0.10
C VAL A 106 -1.25 1.22 0.45
N THR A 107 -0.24 0.77 1.19
CA THR A 107 -0.27 -0.53 1.88
C THR A 107 0.14 -0.36 3.34
N GLY A 108 -0.31 -1.29 4.18
CA GLY A 108 -0.13 -1.24 5.63
C GLY A 108 -0.91 -2.36 6.30
N PRO A 109 -0.82 -2.49 7.63
CA PRO A 109 -1.70 -3.39 8.39
C PRO A 109 -3.17 -3.09 8.09
N GLU A 110 -4.02 -4.12 8.08
CA GLU A 110 -5.46 -3.99 7.77
C GLU A 110 -6.10 -2.87 8.60
N VAL A 111 -5.85 -2.87 9.91
CA VAL A 111 -6.39 -1.87 10.85
C VAL A 111 -5.97 -0.42 10.58
N GLN A 112 -4.88 -0.20 9.83
CA GLN A 112 -4.41 1.13 9.43
C GLN A 112 -4.91 1.53 8.03
N CYS A 113 -5.42 0.58 7.25
CA CYS A 113 -5.90 0.76 5.88
C CYS A 113 -7.44 0.77 5.77
N LEU A 114 -8.17 0.74 6.90
CA LEU A 114 -9.62 0.81 6.91
C LEU A 114 -10.13 2.23 6.66
N LEU A 115 -10.93 2.40 5.60
CA LEU A 115 -11.88 3.50 5.48
C LEU A 115 -13.15 3.08 6.21
N VAL A 116 -13.27 3.41 7.51
CA VAL A 116 -14.52 3.23 8.27
C VAL A 116 -15.38 4.48 8.12
#